data_AF-M0N152-F1
#
_entry.id   AF-M0N152-F1
#
_cell.length_a   1.000
_cell.length_b   1.000
_cell.length_c   1.000
_cell.angle_alpha   90.00
_cell.angle_beta   90.00
_cell.angle_gamma   90.00
#
_symmetry.space_group_name_H-M   'P 1'
#
loop_
_entity.id
_entity.type
_entity.pdbx_description
1 polymer ?
#
loop_
_entity_poly.entity_id
_entity_poly.type
_entity_poly.pdbx_seq_one_letter_code
_entity_poly.pdbx_strand_id
1 'polypeptide(L)' 'SRESFRLREKGTKKLHIYEGWAWREQAPEDKPDWMPETITQANVSKEGIEHLDEL' A
#
# COMPACT_ATOMS: atom_id res chain seq x y z
N SER A 1 6.42 -8.88 -4.38
CA SER A 1 5.41 -9.72 -3.70
C SER A 1 4.23 -8.83 -3.32
N ARG A 2 3.09 -9.44 -2.98
CA ARG A 2 2.02 -8.74 -2.27
C ARG A 2 2.16 -9.03 -0.78
N GLU A 3 1.98 -8.03 0.05
CA GLU A 3 2.13 -8.12 1.50
C GLU A 3 0.88 -7.58 2.19
N SER A 4 0.39 -8.31 3.18
CA SER A 4 -0.74 -7.86 3.99
C SER A 4 -0.25 -7.18 5.27
N PHE A 5 -0.83 -6.03 5.61
CA PHE A 5 -0.48 -5.31 6.83
C PHE A 5 -1.73 -4.81 7.56
N ARG A 6 -1.63 -4.75 8.89
CA ARG A 6 -2.73 -4.43 9.79
C ARG A 6 -2.37 -3.21 10.63
N LEU A 7 -3.19 -2.16 10.57
CA LEU A 7 -2.99 -0.92 11.32
C LEU A 7 -4.10 -0.77 12.35
N ARG A 8 -3.72 -0.67 13.64
CA ARG A 8 -4.67 -0.40 14.72
C ARG A 8 -4.84 1.10 14.92
N GLU A 9 -6.07 1.58 14.90
CA GLU A 9 -6.39 2.97 15.26
C GLU A 9 -6.33 3.14 16.78
N LYS A 10 -5.41 3.99 17.27
CA LYS A 10 -5.20 4.16 18.71
C LYS A 10 -6.43 4.82 19.36
N GLY A 11 -6.94 4.22 20.42
CA GLY A 11 -8.10 4.73 21.16
C GLY A 11 -9.44 4.21 20.65
N THR A 12 -9.46 3.43 19.56
CA THR A 12 -10.65 2.71 19.11
C THR A 12 -10.35 1.21 19.02
N LYS A 13 -11.40 0.44 18.76
CA LYS A 13 -11.33 -1.00 18.52
C LYS A 13 -11.17 -1.35 17.04
N LYS A 14 -10.76 -0.39 16.19
CA LYS A 14 -10.69 -0.60 14.74
C LYS A 14 -9.31 -1.10 14.32
N LEU A 15 -9.31 -2.16 13.52
CA LEU A 15 -8.13 -2.71 12.87
C LEU A 15 -8.32 -2.63 11.35
N HIS A 16 -7.53 -1.78 10.70
CA HIS A 16 -7.56 -1.59 9.27
C HIS A 16 -6.67 -2.63 8.59
N ILE A 17 -7.21 -3.30 7.58
CA ILE A 17 -6.49 -4.33 6.80
C ILE A 17 -6.24 -3.79 5.40
N TYR A 18 -4.99 -3.90 4.97
CA TYR A 18 -4.55 -3.49 3.66
C TYR A 18 -3.69 -4.58 3.02
N GLU A 19 -3.71 -4.60 1.69
CA GLU A 19 -2.74 -5.33 0.86
C GLU A 19 -1.91 -4.30 0.10
N GLY A 20 -0.58 -4.40 0.18
CA GLY A 20 0.34 -3.55 -0.57
C GLY A 20 1.26 -4.36 -1.47
N TRP A 21 1.62 -3.78 -2.60
CA TRP A 21 2.57 -4.38 -3.52
C TRP A 21 3.33 -3.31 -4.29
N ALA A 22 4.52 -3.68 -4.76
CA ALA A 22 5.33 -2.86 -5.63
C ALA A 22 5.87 -3.69 -6.79
N TRP A 23 6.03 -3.04 -7.93
CA TRP A 23 6.57 -3.65 -9.15
C TRP A 23 7.47 -2.65 -9.86
N ARG A 24 8.37 -3.18 -10.68
CA ARG A 24 9.19 -2.36 -11.58
C ARG A 24 8.50 -2.26 -12.93
N GLU A 25 8.45 -1.06 -13.46
CA GLU A 25 7.92 -0.75 -14.78
C GLU A 25 8.84 0.23 -15.49
N GLN A 26 8.81 0.24 -16.82
CA GLN A 26 9.46 1.29 -17.59
C GLN A 26 8.71 2.61 -17.38
N ALA A 27 9.48 3.67 -17.25
CA ALA A 27 8.92 5.00 -17.16
C ALA A 27 8.23 5.39 -18.49
N PRO A 28 7.21 6.25 -18.45
CA PRO A 28 6.48 6.65 -19.65
C PRO A 28 7.38 7.45 -20.60
N GLU A 29 7.02 7.48 -21.88
CA GLU A 29 7.82 8.14 -22.93
C GLU A 29 7.95 9.65 -22.72
N ASP A 30 6.97 10.29 -22.08
CA ASP A 30 6.93 11.72 -21.77
C ASP A 30 7.52 12.06 -20.39
N LYS A 31 8.30 11.16 -19.79
CA LYS A 31 8.90 11.37 -18.48
C LYS A 31 9.87 12.58 -18.47
N PRO A 32 9.97 13.29 -17.33
CA PRO A 32 10.97 14.34 -17.18
C PRO A 32 12.39 13.78 -17.08
N ASP A 33 13.41 14.58 -17.46
CA ASP A 33 14.82 14.16 -17.54
C ASP A 33 15.40 13.59 -16.24
N TRP A 34 14.88 14.03 -15.09
CA TRP A 34 15.33 13.57 -13.78
C TRP A 34 14.80 12.17 -13.43
N MET A 35 13.80 11.65 -14.16
CA MET A 35 13.18 10.36 -13.88
C MET A 35 13.94 9.22 -14.58
N PRO A 36 14.31 8.16 -13.84
CA PRO A 36 15.03 7.02 -14.42
C PRO A 36 14.16 6.24 -15.42
N GLU A 37 14.80 5.48 -16.31
CA GLU A 37 14.14 4.62 -17.31
C GLU A 37 13.27 3.53 -16.68
N THR A 38 13.65 3.01 -15.52
CA THR A 38 12.89 2.02 -14.77
C THR A 38 12.51 2.60 -13.42
N ILE A 39 11.22 2.62 -13.13
CA ILE A 39 10.67 3.12 -11.88
C ILE A 39 10.07 1.97 -11.07
N THR A 40 10.04 2.14 -9.75
CA THR A 40 9.24 1.26 -8.89
C THR A 40 7.91 1.95 -8.65
N GLN A 41 6.83 1.32 -9.09
CA GLN A 41 5.48 1.72 -8.74
C GLN A 41 5.01 0.91 -7.53
N ALA A 42 4.14 1.53 -6.73
CA ALA A 42 3.55 0.88 -5.57
C ALA A 42 2.05 1.18 -5.54
N ASN A 43 1.30 0.23 -5.03
CA ASN A 43 -0.12 0.39 -4.79
C ASN A 43 -0.51 -0.25 -3.47
N VAL A 44 -1.60 0.24 -2.89
CA VAL A 44 -2.19 -0.25 -1.66
C VAL A 44 -3.70 -0.34 -1.88
N SER A 45 -4.26 -1.51 -1.59
CA SER A 45 -5.68 -1.75 -1.57
C SER A 45 -6.17 -1.86 -0.13
N LYS A 46 -7.32 -1.24 0.15
CA LYS A 46 -8.00 -1.35 1.45
C LYS A 46 -8.96 -2.52 1.39
N GLU A 47 -8.66 -3.55 2.17
CA GLU A 47 -9.44 -4.79 2.17
C GLU A 47 -10.59 -4.72 3.17
N GLY A 48 -10.41 -4.02 4.29
CA GLY A 48 -11.49 -3.92 5.28
C GLY A 48 -11.11 -3.27 6.59
N ILE A 49 -12.06 -3.31 7.52
CA ILE A 49 -11.90 -2.91 8.91
C ILE A 49 -12.51 -4.01 9.78
N GLU A 50 -11.72 -4.56 10.69
CA GLU A 50 -12.19 -5.42 11.78
C GLU A 50 -12.42 -4.60 13.05
N HIS A 51 -13.40 -5.00 13.85
CA HIS A 51 -13.64 -4.43 15.18
C HIS A 51 -13.19 -5.45 16.23
N LEU A 52 -12.26 -5.06 17.08
CA LEU A 52 -11.74 -5.90 18.17
C LEU A 52 -12.77 -5.89 19.31
N ASP A 53 -13.47 -6.99 19.51
CA ASP A 53 -14.52 -7.07 20.53
C ASP A 53 -13.97 -6.90 21.95
N GLU A 54 -12.69 -7.23 22.21
CA GLU A 54 -12.03 -7.11 23.51
C GLU A 54 -10.60 -6.52 23.41
N LEU A 55 -10.25 -5.66 24.37
CA LEU A 55 -8.88 -5.22 24.69
C LEU A 55 -8.61 -5.53 26.16
#